data_AF-J1H5C8-F1
#
_entry.id   AF-J1H5C8-F1
#
_cell.length_a   1.000
_cell.length_b   1.000
_cell.length_c   1.000
_cell.angle_alpha   90.00
_cell.angle_beta   90.00
_cell.angle_gamma   90.00
#
_symmetry.space_group_name_H-M   'P 1'
#
loop_
_entity.id
_entity.type
_entity.pdbx_description
1 polymer ?
#
loop_
_entity_poly.entity_id
_entity_poly.type
_entity_poly.pdbx_seq_one_letter_code
_entity_poly.pdbx_strand_id
1 'polypeptide(L)'
;MESAANSRPDLAAALFRLIGASIPVNYTEEEEAQRLYAKLQNDHERLSKVISLCGTPKTPQQLYIAATACSWLGGNDELTAKYAQQYLETSGWDRLSYGTMIQDGVTISRWAKSRAEMYVILAQAQENLGKHEAALTNFAEAYRLEPYDAMYAVKMAGVIEHARSRKEALQFLKQQTLTPHYRPLHYKDEHGNRGSNQTFRQIIDSHILKLESKED
;
A
#
# COMPACT_ATOMS: atom_id res chain seq x y z
N MET A 1 -16.28 -19.96 -23.73
CA MET A 1 -15.99 -20.49 -22.38
C MET A 1 -14.50 -20.82 -22.29
N GLU A 2 -13.63 -19.80 -22.32
CA GLU A 2 -12.19 -20.03 -22.59
C GLU A 2 -11.24 -19.11 -21.82
N SER A 3 -11.68 -18.52 -20.68
CA SER A 3 -10.82 -17.62 -19.88
C SER A 3 -10.46 -18.12 -18.48
N ALA A 4 -10.96 -19.30 -18.08
CA ALA A 4 -10.63 -19.88 -16.76
C ALA A 4 -9.33 -20.72 -16.78
N ALA A 5 -8.86 -21.16 -17.95
CA ALA A 5 -7.79 -22.16 -18.07
C ALA A 5 -6.34 -21.61 -17.98
N ASN A 6 -6.14 -20.29 -17.96
CA ASN A 6 -4.80 -19.67 -18.05
C ASN A 6 -4.39 -18.81 -16.83
N SER A 7 -5.14 -18.84 -15.73
CA SER A 7 -4.73 -18.11 -14.51
C SER A 7 -3.63 -18.87 -13.78
N ARG A 8 -2.47 -18.23 -13.57
CA ARG A 8 -1.29 -18.77 -12.86
C ARG A 8 -0.86 -17.79 -11.77
N PRO A 9 -1.62 -17.68 -10.66
CA PRO A 9 -1.36 -16.68 -9.62
C PRO A 9 0.01 -16.88 -8.93
N ASP A 10 0.49 -18.11 -8.79
CA ASP A 10 1.80 -18.36 -8.17
C ASP A 10 2.96 -17.89 -9.06
N LEU A 11 2.86 -18.09 -10.38
CA LEU A 11 3.82 -17.52 -11.34
C LEU A 11 3.72 -15.99 -11.39
N ALA A 12 2.50 -15.43 -11.29
CA ALA A 12 2.29 -13.99 -11.18
C ALA A 12 2.99 -13.43 -9.95
N ALA A 13 2.83 -14.08 -8.80
CA ALA A 13 3.44 -13.68 -7.54
C ALA A 13 4.97 -13.78 -7.59
N ALA A 14 5.51 -14.88 -8.12
CA ALA A 14 6.96 -15.08 -8.28
C ALA A 14 7.58 -14.03 -9.20
N LEU A 15 6.97 -13.76 -10.37
CA LEU A 15 7.41 -12.70 -11.28
C LEU A 15 7.35 -11.32 -10.60
N PHE A 16 6.27 -11.04 -9.86
CA PHE A 16 6.10 -9.74 -9.22
C PHE A 16 7.13 -9.50 -8.11
N ARG A 17 7.54 -10.56 -7.39
CA ARG A 17 8.63 -10.47 -6.42
C ARG A 17 9.96 -10.10 -7.07
N LEU A 18 10.24 -10.61 -8.27
CA LEU A 18 11.45 -10.23 -9.02
C LEU A 18 11.46 -8.74 -9.41
N ILE A 19 10.28 -8.11 -9.55
CA ILE A 19 10.12 -6.65 -9.75
C ILE A 19 10.30 -5.89 -8.42
N GLY A 20 10.24 -6.57 -7.26
CA GLY A 20 10.47 -6.01 -5.93
C GLY A 20 9.27 -6.06 -4.99
N ALA A 21 8.14 -6.65 -5.38
CA ALA A 21 6.96 -6.73 -4.53
C ALA A 21 7.17 -7.71 -3.36
N SER A 22 6.74 -7.32 -2.15
CA SER A 22 6.79 -8.18 -0.97
C SER A 22 5.51 -9.00 -0.88
N ILE A 23 5.44 -10.09 -1.65
CA ILE A 23 4.26 -10.98 -1.71
C ILE A 23 4.65 -12.36 -1.18
N PRO A 24 3.84 -12.97 -0.31
CA PRO A 24 4.00 -14.38 0.06
C PRO A 24 3.84 -15.26 -1.18
N VAL A 25 4.86 -16.04 -1.52
CA VAL A 25 4.84 -16.91 -2.72
C VAL A 25 5.09 -18.36 -2.37
N ASN A 26 4.55 -19.23 -3.22
CA ASN A 26 5.01 -20.60 -3.35
C ASN A 26 6.23 -20.62 -4.29
N TYR A 27 7.34 -21.25 -3.87
CA TYR A 27 8.61 -21.25 -4.63
C TYR A 27 8.61 -22.16 -5.86
N THR A 28 7.47 -22.79 -6.17
CA THR A 28 7.36 -23.79 -7.25
C THR A 28 7.57 -23.22 -8.65
N GLU A 29 7.36 -21.92 -8.85
CA GLU A 29 7.36 -21.28 -10.17
C GLU A 29 8.55 -20.32 -10.39
N GLU A 30 9.57 -20.40 -9.52
CA GLU A 30 10.67 -19.43 -9.48
C GLU A 30 11.50 -19.43 -10.76
N GLU A 31 11.87 -20.61 -11.26
CA GLU A 31 12.68 -20.72 -12.47
C GLU A 31 11.95 -20.17 -13.70
N GLU A 32 10.65 -20.41 -13.80
CA GLU A 32 9.85 -19.88 -14.90
C GLU A 32 9.70 -18.36 -14.78
N ALA A 33 9.49 -17.84 -13.57
CA ALA A 33 9.45 -16.41 -13.30
C ALA A 33 10.76 -15.72 -13.72
N GLN A 34 11.93 -16.31 -13.41
CA GLN A 34 13.23 -15.77 -13.81
C GLN A 34 13.39 -15.75 -15.33
N ARG A 35 12.99 -16.83 -16.03
CA ARG A 35 13.02 -16.89 -17.50
C ARG A 35 12.12 -15.82 -18.12
N LEU A 36 10.91 -15.62 -17.58
CA LEU A 36 10.00 -14.56 -18.03
C LEU A 36 10.58 -13.17 -17.74
N TYR A 37 11.13 -12.95 -16.56
CA TYR A 37 11.73 -11.67 -16.16
C TYR A 37 12.87 -11.27 -17.11
N ALA A 38 13.75 -12.22 -17.46
CA ALA A 38 14.86 -11.99 -18.39
C ALA A 38 14.40 -11.74 -19.83
N LYS A 39 13.24 -12.27 -20.23
CA LYS A 39 12.68 -12.09 -21.58
C LYS A 39 11.97 -10.74 -21.76
N LEU A 40 11.37 -10.20 -20.71
CA LEU A 40 10.61 -8.95 -20.74
C LEU A 40 11.55 -7.75 -20.53
N GLN A 41 11.41 -6.73 -21.37
CA GLN A 41 12.43 -5.69 -21.52
C GLN A 41 12.43 -4.67 -20.37
N ASN A 42 11.25 -4.38 -19.82
CA ASN A 42 11.07 -3.32 -18.85
C ASN A 42 9.95 -3.66 -17.84
N ASP A 43 9.85 -2.87 -16.79
CA ASP A 43 8.88 -3.11 -15.72
C ASP A 43 7.42 -2.95 -16.17
N HIS A 44 7.16 -2.12 -17.17
CA HIS A 44 5.81 -1.97 -17.73
C HIS A 44 5.32 -3.29 -18.37
N GLU A 45 6.16 -3.95 -19.18
CA GLU A 45 5.87 -5.27 -19.74
C GLU A 45 5.74 -6.34 -18.66
N ARG A 46 6.61 -6.31 -17.65
CA ARG A 46 6.60 -7.26 -16.52
C ARG A 46 5.33 -7.14 -15.69
N LEU A 47 4.92 -5.92 -15.34
CA LEU A 47 3.69 -5.65 -14.59
C LEU A 47 2.45 -6.03 -15.41
N SER A 48 2.42 -5.68 -16.71
CA SER A 48 1.36 -6.11 -17.61
C SER A 48 1.25 -7.64 -17.68
N LYS A 49 2.39 -8.34 -17.69
CA LYS A 49 2.44 -9.80 -17.64
C LYS A 49 1.90 -10.34 -16.31
N VAL A 50 2.28 -9.76 -15.17
CA VAL A 50 1.75 -10.13 -13.83
C VAL A 50 0.23 -10.04 -13.80
N ILE A 51 -0.35 -8.92 -14.30
CA ILE A 51 -1.81 -8.74 -14.36
C ILE A 51 -2.45 -9.80 -15.25
N SER A 52 -1.86 -10.06 -16.43
CA SER A 52 -2.39 -11.09 -17.35
C SER A 52 -2.39 -12.49 -16.74
N LEU A 53 -1.37 -12.84 -15.95
CA LEU A 53 -1.24 -14.13 -15.28
C LEU A 53 -2.30 -14.32 -14.18
N CYS A 54 -2.86 -13.23 -13.65
CA CYS A 54 -3.99 -13.32 -12.72
C CYS A 54 -5.30 -13.71 -13.41
N GLY A 55 -5.39 -13.60 -14.75
CA GLY A 55 -6.60 -13.90 -15.50
C GLY A 55 -7.75 -12.97 -15.13
N THR A 56 -8.92 -13.52 -14.77
CA THR A 56 -10.00 -12.77 -14.12
C THR A 56 -9.89 -12.96 -12.60
N PRO A 57 -9.36 -11.98 -11.84
CA PRO A 57 -9.10 -12.15 -10.41
C PRO A 57 -10.39 -12.42 -9.63
N LYS A 58 -10.37 -13.46 -8.79
CA LYS A 58 -11.50 -13.83 -7.91
C LYS A 58 -11.07 -14.26 -6.50
N THR A 59 -9.85 -14.77 -6.37
CA THR A 59 -9.29 -15.17 -5.08
C THR A 59 -8.60 -13.97 -4.41
N PRO A 60 -8.47 -13.96 -3.06
CA PRO A 60 -7.73 -12.90 -2.36
C PRO A 60 -6.31 -12.70 -2.90
N GLN A 61 -5.58 -13.78 -3.22
CA GLN A 61 -4.22 -13.69 -3.77
C GLN A 61 -4.22 -13.02 -5.15
N GLN A 62 -5.09 -13.45 -6.07
CA GLN A 62 -5.18 -12.83 -7.40
C GLN A 62 -5.58 -11.37 -7.31
N LEU A 63 -6.55 -11.03 -6.45
CA LEU A 63 -7.04 -9.67 -6.29
C LEU A 63 -5.95 -8.76 -5.71
N TYR A 64 -5.20 -9.24 -4.71
CA TYR A 64 -4.06 -8.52 -4.14
C TYR A 64 -2.99 -8.24 -5.20
N ILE A 65 -2.54 -9.28 -5.92
CA ILE A 65 -1.51 -9.16 -6.96
C ILE A 65 -1.98 -8.22 -8.06
N ALA A 66 -3.22 -8.39 -8.56
CA ALA A 66 -3.75 -7.58 -9.64
C ALA A 66 -3.93 -6.12 -9.23
N ALA A 67 -4.48 -5.83 -8.05
CA ALA A 67 -4.64 -4.46 -7.55
C ALA A 67 -3.28 -3.77 -7.38
N THR A 68 -2.32 -4.46 -6.78
CA THR A 68 -0.96 -3.93 -6.55
C THR A 68 -0.21 -3.70 -7.86
N ALA A 69 -0.24 -4.68 -8.78
CA ALA A 69 0.41 -4.56 -10.08
C ALA A 69 -0.23 -3.47 -10.94
N CYS A 70 -1.57 -3.34 -10.93
CA CYS A 70 -2.26 -2.23 -11.61
C CYS A 70 -1.86 -0.87 -11.03
N SER A 71 -1.75 -0.77 -9.70
CA SER A 71 -1.29 0.47 -9.04
C SER A 71 0.13 0.84 -9.43
N TRP A 72 1.04 -0.14 -9.56
CA TRP A 72 2.43 0.11 -9.95
C TRP A 72 2.57 0.42 -11.44
N LEU A 73 1.73 -0.21 -12.28
CA LEU A 73 1.70 0.05 -13.72
C LEU A 73 1.19 1.45 -14.03
N GLY A 74 0.20 1.92 -13.27
CA GLY A 74 -0.47 3.20 -13.47
C GLY A 74 -1.40 3.21 -14.69
N GLY A 75 -2.13 4.32 -14.86
CA GLY A 75 -2.94 4.58 -16.06
C GLY A 75 -4.28 3.84 -16.15
N ASN A 76 -4.68 3.07 -15.12
CA ASN A 76 -5.99 2.41 -15.07
C ASN A 76 -6.59 2.39 -13.66
N ASP A 77 -6.88 3.58 -13.13
CA ASP A 77 -7.41 3.76 -11.76
C ASP A 77 -8.76 3.06 -11.56
N GLU A 78 -9.61 2.94 -12.58
CA GLU A 78 -10.88 2.22 -12.48
C GLU A 78 -10.66 0.73 -12.17
N LEU A 79 -9.72 0.09 -12.87
CA LEU A 79 -9.42 -1.32 -12.67
C LEU A 79 -8.71 -1.54 -11.34
N THR A 80 -7.77 -0.66 -10.98
CA THR A 80 -7.09 -0.67 -9.67
C THR A 80 -8.11 -0.58 -8.53
N ALA A 81 -9.01 0.40 -8.58
CA ALA A 81 -10.07 0.57 -7.57
C ALA A 81 -10.99 -0.65 -7.51
N LYS A 82 -11.37 -1.21 -8.67
CA LYS A 82 -12.22 -2.41 -8.73
C LYS A 82 -11.56 -3.60 -8.02
N TYR A 83 -10.30 -3.91 -8.32
CA TYR A 83 -9.63 -5.07 -7.72
C TYR A 83 -9.32 -4.86 -6.23
N ALA A 84 -8.91 -3.65 -5.83
CA ALA A 84 -8.68 -3.33 -4.42
C ALA A 84 -9.97 -3.41 -3.59
N GLN A 85 -11.09 -2.87 -4.10
CA GLN A 85 -12.39 -2.98 -3.45
C GLN A 85 -12.81 -4.45 -3.29
N GLN A 86 -12.73 -5.24 -4.38
CA GLN A 86 -13.08 -6.65 -4.35
C GLN A 86 -12.21 -7.43 -3.36
N TYR A 87 -10.91 -7.14 -3.27
CA TYR A 87 -10.04 -7.74 -2.26
C TYR A 87 -10.55 -7.47 -0.83
N LEU A 88 -10.87 -6.21 -0.53
CA LEU A 88 -11.30 -5.79 0.81
C LEU A 88 -12.62 -6.42 1.24
N GLU A 89 -13.48 -6.78 0.27
CA GLU A 89 -14.77 -7.47 0.43
C GLU A 89 -14.67 -9.00 0.44
N THR A 90 -13.64 -9.58 -0.18
CA THR A 90 -13.50 -11.03 -0.33
C THR A 90 -12.97 -11.67 0.96
N SER A 91 -13.59 -12.75 1.46
CA SER A 91 -13.08 -13.48 2.63
C SER A 91 -11.74 -14.20 2.38
N GLY A 92 -10.94 -14.42 3.44
CA GLY A 92 -9.70 -15.22 3.37
C GLY A 92 -8.43 -14.42 3.07
N TRP A 93 -8.53 -13.09 3.00
CA TRP A 93 -7.38 -12.18 2.90
C TRP A 93 -6.42 -12.30 4.10
N ASP A 94 -6.95 -12.63 5.28
CA ASP A 94 -6.23 -12.76 6.55
C ASP A 94 -5.25 -13.94 6.55
N ARG A 95 -5.48 -14.93 5.67
CA ARG A 95 -4.62 -16.11 5.52
C ARG A 95 -3.40 -15.85 4.64
N LEU A 96 -3.35 -14.74 3.91
CA LEU A 96 -2.25 -14.42 3.01
C LEU A 96 -1.00 -14.00 3.79
N SER A 97 -1.16 -13.21 4.84
CA SER A 97 -0.04 -12.61 5.59
C SER A 97 -0.27 -12.68 7.10
N TYR A 98 0.18 -13.76 7.74
CA TYR A 98 0.04 -13.95 9.19
C TYR A 98 1.33 -13.64 9.96
N GLY A 99 1.18 -13.36 11.25
CA GLY A 99 2.29 -13.07 12.15
C GLY A 99 2.59 -11.58 12.31
N THR A 100 3.60 -11.31 13.12
CA THR A 100 4.05 -9.96 13.43
C THR A 100 5.50 -9.77 13.02
N MET A 101 5.89 -8.52 12.79
CA MET A 101 7.30 -8.11 12.67
C MET A 101 7.53 -6.91 13.57
N ILE A 102 8.74 -6.76 14.09
CA ILE A 102 9.13 -5.55 14.80
C ILE A 102 9.94 -4.70 13.82
N GLN A 103 9.55 -3.45 13.65
CA GLN A 103 10.28 -2.47 12.87
C GLN A 103 10.41 -1.20 13.70
N ASP A 104 11.64 -0.79 13.97
CA ASP A 104 11.94 0.44 14.71
C ASP A 104 11.17 0.58 16.04
N GLY A 105 11.09 -0.52 16.79
CA GLY A 105 10.38 -0.60 18.07
C GLY A 105 8.86 -0.76 17.97
N VAL A 106 8.28 -0.72 16.78
CA VAL A 106 6.85 -0.90 16.54
C VAL A 106 6.56 -2.35 16.18
N THR A 107 5.59 -2.96 16.86
CA THR A 107 5.07 -4.27 16.49
C THR A 107 4.01 -4.11 15.40
N ILE A 108 4.31 -4.63 14.23
CA ILE A 108 3.49 -4.55 13.02
C ILE A 108 2.83 -5.89 12.78
N SER A 109 1.50 -5.89 12.64
CA SER A 109 0.76 -7.06 12.16
C SER A 109 0.85 -7.15 10.64
N ARG A 110 1.30 -8.29 10.10
CA ARG A 110 1.47 -8.47 8.65
C ARG A 110 0.15 -8.39 7.89
N TRP A 111 -0.94 -8.93 8.44
CA TRP A 111 -2.26 -8.83 7.80
C TRP A 111 -2.79 -7.41 7.84
N ALA A 112 -2.57 -6.68 8.96
CA ALA A 112 -3.01 -5.30 9.09
C ALA A 112 -2.30 -4.44 8.05
N LYS A 113 -1.00 -4.67 7.88
CA LYS A 113 -0.18 -4.01 6.86
C LYS A 113 -0.66 -4.27 5.44
N SER A 114 -0.83 -5.55 5.06
CA SER A 114 -1.36 -5.89 3.73
C SER A 114 -2.74 -5.30 3.48
N ARG A 115 -3.60 -5.23 4.51
CA ARG A 115 -4.95 -4.66 4.38
C ARG A 115 -4.90 -3.13 4.29
N ALA A 116 -4.06 -2.46 5.06
CA ALA A 116 -3.84 -1.02 5.00
C ALA A 116 -3.27 -0.60 3.63
N GLU A 117 -2.35 -1.39 3.07
CA GLU A 117 -1.84 -1.19 1.71
C GLU A 117 -2.96 -1.22 0.67
N MET A 118 -3.90 -2.18 0.76
CA MET A 118 -5.03 -2.25 -0.18
C MET A 118 -6.01 -1.08 -0.03
N TYR A 119 -6.22 -0.60 1.21
CA TYR A 119 -6.96 0.64 1.44
C TYR A 119 -6.26 1.85 0.80
N VAL A 120 -4.93 1.95 0.89
CA VAL A 120 -4.15 3.01 0.22
C VAL A 120 -4.27 2.95 -1.28
N ILE A 121 -4.14 1.76 -1.88
CA ILE A 121 -4.26 1.58 -3.33
C ILE A 121 -5.64 2.00 -3.81
N LEU A 122 -6.69 1.56 -3.11
CA LEU A 122 -8.06 1.97 -3.41
C LEU A 122 -8.23 3.48 -3.27
N ALA A 123 -7.74 4.08 -2.19
CA ALA A 123 -7.85 5.50 -1.93
C ALA A 123 -7.13 6.33 -3.00
N GLN A 124 -5.92 5.93 -3.41
CA GLN A 124 -5.16 6.64 -4.45
C GLN A 124 -5.87 6.58 -5.80
N ALA A 125 -6.38 5.40 -6.17
CA ALA A 125 -7.15 5.24 -7.40
C ALA A 125 -8.44 6.07 -7.36
N GLN A 126 -9.13 6.13 -6.22
CA GLN A 126 -10.31 6.97 -6.02
C GLN A 126 -9.97 8.47 -6.11
N GLU A 127 -8.87 8.91 -5.51
CA GLU A 127 -8.39 10.29 -5.60
C GLU A 127 -8.11 10.69 -7.05
N ASN A 128 -7.40 9.85 -7.81
CA ASN A 128 -7.12 10.06 -9.23
C ASN A 128 -8.40 10.16 -10.07
N LEU A 129 -9.46 9.44 -9.67
CA LEU A 129 -10.80 9.49 -10.26
C LEU A 129 -11.66 10.65 -9.73
N GLY A 130 -11.12 11.56 -8.91
CA GLY A 130 -11.84 12.71 -8.33
C GLY A 130 -12.80 12.34 -7.19
N LYS A 131 -12.77 11.11 -6.69
CA LYS A 131 -13.64 10.62 -5.60
C LYS A 131 -13.03 10.91 -4.23
N HIS A 132 -12.79 12.18 -3.94
CA HIS A 132 -11.98 12.60 -2.79
C HIS A 132 -12.52 12.13 -1.42
N GLU A 133 -13.82 12.19 -1.17
CA GLU A 133 -14.39 11.74 0.12
C GLU A 133 -14.28 10.22 0.32
N ALA A 134 -14.41 9.44 -0.77
CA ALA A 134 -14.17 8.00 -0.73
C ALA A 134 -12.70 7.70 -0.45
N ALA A 135 -11.79 8.45 -1.09
CA ALA A 135 -10.35 8.34 -0.84
C ALA A 135 -9.98 8.66 0.61
N LEU A 136 -10.53 9.74 1.19
CA LEU A 136 -10.32 10.09 2.60
C LEU A 136 -10.82 9.00 3.55
N THR A 137 -11.98 8.41 3.25
CA THR A 137 -12.52 7.29 4.04
C THR A 137 -11.59 6.09 4.02
N ASN A 138 -11.07 5.70 2.85
CA ASN A 138 -10.17 4.57 2.73
C ASN A 138 -8.78 4.85 3.32
N PHE A 139 -8.24 6.06 3.18
CA PHE A 139 -7.03 6.43 3.90
C PHE A 139 -7.21 6.42 5.42
N ALA A 140 -8.38 6.82 5.93
CA ALA A 140 -8.68 6.73 7.35
C ALA A 140 -8.74 5.27 7.85
N GLU A 141 -9.27 4.33 7.05
CA GLU A 141 -9.21 2.89 7.38
C GLU A 141 -7.78 2.34 7.37
N ALA A 142 -6.94 2.76 6.43
CA ALA A 142 -5.52 2.41 6.45
C ALA A 142 -4.83 2.95 7.72
N TYR A 143 -5.09 4.21 8.06
CA TYR A 143 -4.53 4.84 9.26
C TYR A 143 -5.03 4.18 10.56
N ARG A 144 -6.28 3.70 10.60
CA ARG A 144 -6.82 2.97 11.74
C ARG A 144 -6.10 1.63 11.96
N LEU A 145 -5.67 0.97 10.88
CA LEU A 145 -4.94 -0.31 10.96
C LEU A 145 -3.46 -0.11 11.34
N GLU A 146 -2.85 0.98 10.89
CA GLU A 146 -1.44 1.29 11.12
C GLU A 146 -1.25 2.73 11.61
N PRO A 147 -1.71 3.06 12.84
CA PRO A 147 -1.75 4.44 13.33
C PRO A 147 -0.37 5.04 13.64
N TYR A 148 0.68 4.23 13.59
CA TYR A 148 2.07 4.64 13.77
C TYR A 148 2.75 5.12 12.49
N ASP A 149 2.12 4.95 11.32
CA ASP A 149 2.67 5.43 10.05
C ASP A 149 2.06 6.79 9.68
N ALA A 150 2.90 7.82 9.76
CA ALA A 150 2.49 9.19 9.44
C ALA A 150 2.16 9.39 7.95
N MET A 151 2.56 8.47 7.07
CA MET A 151 2.29 8.62 5.63
C MET A 151 0.81 8.55 5.30
N TYR A 152 -0.01 7.86 6.08
CA TYR A 152 -1.46 7.92 5.89
C TYR A 152 -2.00 9.31 6.16
N ALA A 153 -1.57 9.96 7.26
CA ALA A 153 -1.99 11.32 7.57
C ALA A 153 -1.53 12.31 6.49
N VAL A 154 -0.30 12.18 5.99
CA VAL A 154 0.19 13.02 4.89
C VAL A 154 -0.62 12.81 3.61
N LYS A 155 -0.96 11.56 3.26
CA LYS A 155 -1.80 11.26 2.09
C LYS A 155 -3.20 11.88 2.23
N MET A 156 -3.81 11.76 3.42
CA MET A 156 -5.07 12.44 3.71
C MET A 156 -4.96 13.96 3.58
N ALA A 157 -3.87 14.56 4.09
CA ALA A 157 -3.63 15.99 3.95
C ALA A 157 -3.49 16.42 2.49
N GLY A 158 -2.84 15.61 1.64
CA GLY A 158 -2.77 15.84 0.19
C GLY A 158 -4.15 15.85 -0.47
N VAL A 159 -5.01 14.88 -0.13
CA VAL A 159 -6.39 14.84 -0.62
C VAL A 159 -7.19 16.05 -0.12
N ILE A 160 -7.04 16.45 1.15
CA ILE A 160 -7.69 17.65 1.72
C ILE A 160 -7.21 18.92 1.02
N GLU A 161 -5.91 19.04 0.75
CA GLU A 161 -5.34 20.19 0.04
C GLU A 161 -5.94 20.31 -1.36
N HIS A 162 -6.05 19.19 -2.08
CA HIS A 162 -6.58 19.14 -3.44
C HIS A 162 -8.10 19.35 -3.50
N ALA A 163 -8.86 18.69 -2.63
CA ALA A 163 -10.32 18.67 -2.69
C ALA A 163 -10.98 19.84 -1.95
N ARG A 164 -10.29 20.43 -0.97
CA ARG A 164 -10.82 21.47 -0.10
C ARG A 164 -9.88 22.66 -0.11
N SER A 165 -8.95 22.71 0.84
CA SER A 165 -8.02 23.83 0.95
C SER A 165 -6.74 23.44 1.65
N ARG A 166 -5.67 24.14 1.27
CA ARG A 166 -4.37 24.06 1.95
C ARG A 166 -4.46 24.35 3.45
N LYS A 167 -5.31 25.32 3.83
CA LYS A 167 -5.52 25.71 5.23
C LYS A 167 -6.09 24.54 6.05
N GLU A 168 -7.08 23.83 5.50
CA GLU A 168 -7.63 22.63 6.15
C GLU A 168 -6.60 21.50 6.22
N ALA A 169 -5.80 21.28 5.17
CA ALA A 169 -4.74 20.28 5.18
C ALA A 169 -3.69 20.57 6.27
N LEU A 170 -3.26 21.83 6.38
CA LEU A 170 -2.34 22.27 7.44
C LEU A 170 -2.95 22.11 8.83
N GLN A 171 -4.22 22.48 9.02
CA GLN A 171 -4.92 22.29 10.29
C GLN A 171 -5.00 20.80 10.66
N PHE A 172 -5.31 19.93 9.69
CA PHE A 172 -5.34 18.49 9.88
C PHE A 172 -3.97 17.92 10.29
N LEU A 173 -2.87 18.34 9.64
CA LEU A 173 -1.52 17.90 10.03
C LEU A 173 -1.13 18.42 11.42
N LYS A 174 -1.49 19.66 11.76
CA LYS A 174 -1.27 20.21 13.12
C LYS A 174 -1.99 19.38 14.18
N GLN A 175 -3.18 18.85 13.91
CA GLN A 175 -3.87 17.94 14.83
C GLN A 175 -3.08 16.64 15.06
N GLN A 176 -2.32 16.16 14.07
CA GLN A 176 -1.51 14.93 14.23
C GLN A 176 -0.39 15.10 15.27
N THR A 177 0.07 16.33 15.52
CA THR A 177 1.06 16.63 16.57
C THR A 177 0.57 16.35 17.99
N LEU A 178 -0.76 16.23 18.15
CA LEU A 178 -1.41 15.94 19.43
C LEU A 178 -1.61 14.44 19.65
N THR A 179 -1.32 13.60 18.66
CA THR A 179 -1.51 12.15 18.76
C THR A 179 -0.38 11.50 19.59
N PRO A 180 -0.63 10.33 20.22
CA PRO A 180 0.43 9.60 20.91
C PRO A 180 1.63 9.25 20.03
N HIS A 181 1.40 9.01 18.74
CA HIS A 181 2.43 8.60 17.77
C HIS A 181 3.41 9.73 17.39
N TYR A 182 3.06 11.00 17.68
CA TYR A 182 3.97 12.13 17.49
C TYR A 182 5.13 12.14 18.50
N ARG A 183 5.01 11.42 19.62
CA ARG A 183 6.08 11.31 20.60
C ARG A 183 7.09 10.23 20.18
N PRO A 184 8.39 10.51 20.23
CA PRO A 184 9.45 9.54 20.01
C PRO A 184 9.21 8.26 20.80
N LEU A 185 9.29 7.14 20.10
CA LEU A 185 9.26 5.82 20.69
C LEU A 185 10.70 5.39 21.01
N HIS A 186 11.02 5.27 22.29
CA HIS A 186 12.28 4.69 22.73
C HIS A 186 12.10 3.18 22.92
N TYR A 187 13.03 2.39 22.38
CA TYR A 187 12.95 0.93 22.43
C TYR A 187 14.33 0.30 22.62
N LYS A 188 14.34 -1.00 22.93
CA LYS A 188 15.53 -1.85 22.83
C LYS A 188 15.31 -2.86 21.71
N ASP A 189 16.29 -3.03 20.86
CA ASP A 189 16.25 -4.04 19.80
C ASP A 189 16.52 -5.46 20.36
N GLU A 190 16.48 -6.45 19.48
CA GLU A 190 16.74 -7.86 19.79
C GLU A 190 18.19 -8.13 20.26
N HIS A 191 19.11 -7.19 20.00
CA HIS A 191 20.50 -7.25 20.46
C HIS A 191 20.74 -6.44 21.75
N GLY A 192 19.70 -5.81 22.30
CA GLY A 192 19.76 -5.01 23.52
C GLY A 192 20.24 -3.56 23.32
N ASN A 193 20.48 -3.13 22.08
CA ASN A 193 20.84 -1.74 21.78
C ASN A 193 19.63 -0.83 21.98
N ARG A 194 19.87 0.38 22.45
CA ARG A 194 18.81 1.39 22.63
C ARG A 194 18.60 2.14 21.33
N GLY A 195 17.35 2.19 20.88
CA GLY A 195 16.91 2.95 19.71
C GLY A 195 15.89 4.03 20.07
N SER A 196 15.69 4.97 19.14
CA SER A 196 14.62 5.96 19.19
C SER A 196 14.01 6.09 17.81
N ASN A 197 12.72 5.83 17.69
CA ASN A 197 11.95 6.08 16.47
C ASN A 197 11.24 7.43 16.59
N GLN A 198 11.60 8.36 15.70
CA GLN A 198 10.97 9.69 15.60
C GLN A 198 10.36 9.92 14.21
N THR A 199 10.23 8.86 13.42
CA THR A 199 9.86 8.92 12.00
C THR A 199 8.51 9.60 11.81
N PHE A 200 7.51 9.26 12.64
CA PHE A 200 6.19 9.89 12.58
C PHE A 200 6.30 11.42 12.73
N ARG A 201 7.02 11.89 13.76
CA ARG A 201 7.24 13.32 14.00
C ARG A 201 7.93 13.98 12.83
N GLN A 202 9.04 13.42 12.35
CA GLN A 202 9.84 14.00 11.26
C GLN A 202 9.01 14.16 9.98
N ILE A 203 8.19 13.16 9.66
CA ILE A 203 7.28 13.20 8.51
C ILE A 203 6.23 14.30 8.69
N ILE A 204 5.54 14.36 9.82
CA ILE A 204 4.52 15.38 10.08
C ILE A 204 5.12 16.79 10.03
N ASP A 205 6.25 17.01 10.72
CA ASP A 205 6.92 18.32 10.79
C ASP A 205 7.37 18.77 9.38
N SER A 206 7.97 17.87 8.59
CA SER A 206 8.41 18.17 7.23
C SER A 206 7.24 18.59 6.33
N HIS A 207 6.09 17.92 6.43
CA HIS A 207 4.91 18.24 5.63
C HIS A 207 4.19 19.50 6.10
N ILE A 208 4.17 19.79 7.40
CA ILE A 208 3.71 21.08 7.94
C ILE A 208 4.57 22.21 7.36
N LEU A 209 5.90 22.09 7.45
CA LEU A 209 6.83 23.09 6.91
C LEU A 209 6.63 23.32 5.41
N LYS A 210 6.44 22.25 4.63
CA LYS A 210 6.14 22.35 3.19
C LYS A 210 4.83 23.07 2.91
N LEU A 211 3.80 22.88 3.74
CA LEU A 211 2.53 23.59 3.60
C LEU A 211 2.57 25.03 4.14
N GLU A 212 3.52 25.38 4.99
CA GLU A 212 3.71 26.77 5.41
C GLU A 212 4.59 27.54 4.39
N SER A 213 5.62 26.90 3.84
CA SER A 213 6.63 27.54 2.97
C SER A 213 6.20 27.87 1.54
N LYS A 214 4.97 27.57 1.12
CA LYS A 214 4.42 28.02 -0.17
C LYS A 214 3.24 28.98 0.01
N GLU A 215 3.25 29.73 1.11
CA GLU A 215 2.43 30.94 1.30
C GLU A 215 3.11 32.21 0.76
N ASP A 216 4.37 32.10 0.31
CA ASP A 216 5.12 33.14 -0.44
C ASP A 216 5.04 32.94 -1.95
#